data_AF-A0A3D3F1P2-F1
#
_entry.id   AF-A0A3D3F1P2-F1
#
_cell.length_a   1.000
_cell.length_b   1.000
_cell.length_c   1.000
_cell.angle_alpha   90.00
_cell.angle_beta   90.00
_cell.angle_gamma   90.00
#
_symmetry.space_group_name_H-M   'P 1'
#
loop_
_entity.id
_entity.type
_entity.pdbx_description
1 polymer ?
#
loop_
_entity_poly.entity_id
_entity_poly.type
_entity_poly.pdbx_seq_one_letter_code
_entity_poly.pdbx_strand_id
1 'polypeptide(L)'
;SSFGKRLDPFTGRWANHQGVDYRARRGTPVYAVANGTVTSARYNGGYGNEVRIKHSSGMITLYAHLNSYSVRSGQTVKRGQIIGRVGSTGRSTGAHLHFGLMNNNRYINPNQLRMVGAERLNKDQMAEFEIQKQKIRDMMRQYLNPAVPA
;
A
#
# COMPACT_ATOMS: atom_id res chain seq x y z
N SER A 1 17.17 1.01 -3.06
CA SER A 1 17.22 2.49 -3.05
C SER A 1 16.18 3.00 -2.09
N SER A 2 16.49 4.01 -1.29
CA SER A 2 15.58 4.55 -0.27
C SER A 2 14.54 5.51 -0.85
N PHE A 3 13.46 5.74 -0.12
CA PHE A 3 12.45 6.75 -0.44
C PHE A 3 13.02 8.18 -0.31
N GLY A 4 12.51 9.13 -1.11
CA GLY A 4 12.83 10.56 -0.99
C GLY A 4 13.74 11.13 -2.09
N LYS A 5 14.25 12.35 -1.88
CA LYS A 5 15.11 13.07 -2.84
C LYS A 5 16.40 12.29 -3.10
N ARG A 6 16.69 12.01 -4.37
CA ARG A 6 17.94 11.40 -4.83
C ARG A 6 18.29 11.87 -6.24
N LEU A 7 19.54 11.65 -6.65
CA LEU A 7 19.92 11.81 -8.05
C LEU A 7 19.23 10.73 -8.89
N ASP A 8 18.60 11.15 -9.98
CA ASP A 8 17.95 10.29 -10.94
C ASP A 8 19.00 9.55 -11.79
N PRO A 9 18.98 8.21 -11.82
CA PRO A 9 20.05 7.44 -12.44
C PRO A 9 20.10 7.53 -13.97
N PHE A 10 19.10 8.13 -14.63
CA PHE A 10 19.10 8.28 -16.09
C PHE A 10 19.35 9.71 -16.55
N THR A 11 19.03 10.71 -15.73
CA THR A 11 19.14 12.13 -16.10
C THR A 11 20.19 12.88 -15.28
N GLY A 12 20.69 12.30 -14.18
CA GLY A 12 21.63 12.96 -13.27
C GLY A 12 21.02 14.15 -12.50
N ARG A 13 19.71 14.38 -12.61
CA ARG A 13 19.00 15.48 -11.93
C ARG A 13 18.40 15.01 -10.61
N TRP A 14 18.15 15.92 -9.69
CA TRP A 14 17.42 15.60 -8.46
C TRP A 14 15.98 15.18 -8.78
N ALA A 15 15.57 14.02 -8.27
CA ALA A 15 14.22 13.48 -8.39
C ALA A 15 13.74 12.91 -7.05
N ASN A 16 12.42 12.87 -6.86
CA ASN A 16 11.78 12.25 -5.71
C ASN A 16 11.46 10.78 -5.99
N HIS A 17 12.06 9.90 -5.22
CA HIS A 17 11.77 8.48 -5.28
C HIS A 17 10.55 8.14 -4.43
N GLN A 18 9.46 7.71 -5.10
CA GLN A 18 8.14 7.48 -4.50
C GLN A 18 7.98 6.09 -3.85
N GLY A 19 9.08 5.39 -3.60
CA GLY A 19 9.08 4.04 -3.03
C GLY A 19 10.43 3.61 -2.50
N VAL A 20 10.56 2.32 -2.23
CA VAL A 20 11.80 1.66 -1.84
C VAL A 20 12.11 0.59 -2.88
N ASP A 21 13.36 0.60 -3.38
CA ASP A 21 13.80 -0.40 -4.35
C ASP A 21 14.52 -1.54 -3.63
N TYR A 22 13.99 -2.76 -3.78
CA TYR A 22 14.58 -4.00 -3.29
C TYR A 22 15.20 -4.77 -4.44
N ARG A 23 16.54 -4.90 -4.44
CA ARG A 23 17.25 -5.68 -5.46
C ARG A 23 16.93 -7.16 -5.30
N ALA A 24 16.60 -7.82 -6.40
CA ALA A 24 16.33 -9.26 -6.43
C ALA A 24 16.52 -9.78 -7.86
N ARG A 25 16.77 -11.08 -8.00
CA ARG A 25 16.90 -11.72 -9.32
C ARG A 25 15.56 -11.63 -10.06
N ARG A 26 15.62 -11.53 -11.40
CA ARG A 26 14.41 -11.64 -12.24
C ARG A 26 13.73 -12.98 -11.94
N GLY A 27 12.41 -12.96 -11.80
CA GLY A 27 11.62 -14.13 -11.47
C GLY A 27 11.48 -14.42 -9.96
N THR A 28 12.13 -13.67 -9.06
CA THR A 28 11.87 -13.79 -7.61
C THR A 28 10.39 -13.51 -7.32
N PRO A 29 9.68 -14.35 -6.54
CA PRO A 29 8.28 -14.10 -6.18
C PRO A 29 8.08 -12.80 -5.42
N VAL A 30 7.00 -12.08 -5.73
CA VAL A 30 6.55 -10.88 -5.02
C VAL A 30 5.24 -11.19 -4.32
N TYR A 31 5.16 -10.85 -3.04
CA TYR A 31 4.04 -11.19 -2.16
C TYR A 31 3.25 -9.96 -1.74
N ALA A 32 1.93 -10.11 -1.58
CA ALA A 32 1.11 -9.09 -0.97
C ALA A 32 1.46 -8.94 0.52
N VAL A 33 1.80 -7.71 0.95
CA VAL A 33 2.22 -7.45 2.34
C VAL A 33 1.07 -7.54 3.34
N ALA A 34 -0.17 -7.38 2.88
CA ALA A 34 -1.38 -7.45 3.69
C ALA A 34 -2.59 -7.87 2.84
N ASN A 35 -3.67 -8.29 3.51
CA ASN A 35 -4.95 -8.57 2.85
C ASN A 35 -5.46 -7.31 2.12
N GLY A 36 -6.13 -7.49 0.99
CA GLY A 36 -6.70 -6.36 0.27
C GLY A 36 -7.34 -6.74 -1.05
N THR A 37 -7.68 -5.71 -1.82
CA THR A 37 -8.26 -5.83 -3.17
C THR A 37 -7.33 -5.18 -4.17
N VAL A 38 -7.00 -5.90 -5.23
CA VAL A 38 -6.20 -5.41 -6.34
C VAL A 38 -6.97 -4.31 -7.06
N THR A 39 -6.43 -3.11 -7.09
CA THR A 39 -7.03 -1.96 -7.78
C THR A 39 -6.46 -1.74 -9.17
N SER A 40 -5.27 -2.27 -9.44
CA SER A 40 -4.60 -2.19 -10.74
C SER A 40 -3.66 -3.39 -10.90
N ALA A 41 -3.65 -4.00 -12.08
CA ALA A 41 -2.67 -4.99 -12.51
C ALA A 41 -2.48 -4.82 -14.02
N ARG A 42 -1.47 -4.02 -14.42
CA ARG A 42 -1.27 -3.62 -15.82
C ARG A 42 0.14 -3.08 -16.07
N TYR A 43 0.47 -2.85 -17.33
CA TYR A 43 1.62 -2.03 -17.70
C TYR A 43 1.29 -0.52 -17.53
N ASN A 44 2.18 0.25 -16.89
CA ASN A 44 1.98 1.66 -16.56
C ASN A 44 3.26 2.49 -16.73
N GLY A 45 3.63 2.77 -17.98
CA GLY A 45 4.72 3.70 -18.32
C GLY A 45 6.02 3.38 -17.58
N GLY A 46 6.54 4.36 -16.83
CA GLY A 46 7.80 4.23 -16.08
C GLY A 46 7.80 3.12 -15.03
N TYR A 47 6.64 2.76 -14.46
CA TYR A 47 6.55 1.64 -13.51
C TYR A 47 6.66 0.27 -14.19
N GLY A 48 6.51 0.20 -15.52
CA GLY A 48 6.42 -1.06 -16.24
C GLY A 48 5.18 -1.85 -15.80
N ASN A 49 5.30 -3.16 -15.67
CA ASN A 49 4.24 -3.96 -15.07
C ASN A 49 4.11 -3.61 -13.58
N GLU A 50 2.94 -3.12 -13.20
CA GLU A 50 2.61 -2.79 -11.82
C GLU A 50 1.41 -3.59 -11.31
N VAL A 51 1.40 -3.82 -10.01
CA VAL A 51 0.22 -4.22 -9.23
C VAL A 51 0.00 -3.19 -8.14
N ARG A 52 -1.26 -2.77 -7.93
CA ARG A 52 -1.67 -1.95 -6.78
C ARG A 52 -2.72 -2.69 -5.97
N ILE A 53 -2.58 -2.68 -4.65
CA ILE A 53 -3.52 -3.32 -3.73
C ILE A 53 -3.99 -2.28 -2.72
N LYS A 54 -5.31 -2.10 -2.61
CA LYS A 54 -5.95 -1.33 -1.55
C LYS A 54 -6.23 -2.25 -0.36
N HIS A 55 -5.77 -1.85 0.81
CA HIS A 55 -5.93 -2.59 2.07
C HIS A 55 -7.11 -2.07 2.88
N SER A 56 -7.56 -2.85 3.86
CA SER A 56 -8.65 -2.46 4.78
C SER A 56 -8.35 -1.21 5.59
N SER A 57 -7.07 -0.90 5.82
CA SER A 57 -6.62 0.34 6.46
C SER A 57 -6.83 1.60 5.60
N GLY A 58 -7.27 1.46 4.34
CA GLY A 58 -7.33 2.55 3.37
C GLY A 58 -6.00 2.81 2.64
N MET A 59 -4.91 2.21 3.10
CA MET A 59 -3.59 2.33 2.46
C MET A 59 -3.54 1.57 1.14
N ILE A 60 -2.68 2.02 0.23
CA ILE A 60 -2.42 1.36 -1.05
C ILE A 60 -0.95 0.99 -1.15
N THR A 61 -0.67 -0.26 -1.49
CA THR A 61 0.68 -0.71 -1.86
C THR A 61 0.82 -0.79 -3.37
N LEU A 62 2.01 -0.42 -3.86
CA LEU A 62 2.41 -0.46 -5.26
C LEU A 62 3.60 -1.41 -5.41
N TYR A 63 3.54 -2.30 -6.38
CA TYR A 63 4.60 -3.23 -6.73
C TYR A 63 4.92 -3.05 -8.21
N ALA A 64 6.07 -2.47 -8.54
CA ALA A 64 6.43 -2.09 -9.90
C ALA A 64 7.69 -2.81 -10.41
N HIS A 65 7.98 -2.60 -11.69
CA HIS A 65 9.04 -3.25 -12.47
C HIS A 65 8.91 -4.77 -12.57
N LEU A 66 7.69 -5.30 -12.44
CA LEU A 66 7.45 -6.75 -12.42
C LEU A 66 7.76 -7.38 -13.79
N ASN A 67 8.29 -8.60 -13.79
CA ASN A 67 8.36 -9.40 -15.01
C ASN A 67 6.97 -9.87 -15.44
N SER A 68 6.14 -10.23 -14.46
CA SER A 68 4.80 -10.76 -14.64
C SER A 68 3.98 -10.56 -13.37
N TYR A 69 2.66 -10.50 -13.49
CA TYR A 69 1.71 -10.52 -12.37
C TYR A 69 0.75 -11.71 -12.52
N SER A 70 0.34 -12.29 -11.39
CA SER A 70 -0.54 -13.46 -11.29
C SER A 70 -1.92 -13.11 -10.73
N VAL A 71 -2.27 -11.83 -10.77
CA VAL A 71 -3.53 -11.27 -10.26
C VAL A 71 -4.13 -10.30 -11.26
N ARG A 72 -5.42 -10.00 -11.10
CA ARG A 72 -6.16 -9.05 -11.94
C ARG A 72 -6.88 -7.98 -11.11
N SER A 73 -7.25 -6.86 -11.74
CA SER A 73 -8.06 -5.84 -11.09
C SER A 73 -9.37 -6.42 -10.51
N GLY A 74 -9.76 -5.95 -9.33
CA GLY A 74 -10.93 -6.43 -8.58
C GLY A 74 -10.69 -7.70 -7.76
N GLN A 75 -9.57 -8.41 -7.96
CA GLN A 75 -9.27 -9.64 -7.23
C GLN A 75 -8.90 -9.35 -5.76
N THR A 76 -9.48 -10.09 -4.83
CA THR A 76 -9.04 -10.11 -3.43
C THR A 76 -7.78 -10.97 -3.25
N VAL A 77 -6.88 -10.50 -2.40
CA VAL A 77 -5.61 -11.18 -2.09
C VAL A 77 -5.41 -11.28 -0.58
N LYS A 78 -4.77 -12.37 -0.15
CA LYS A 78 -4.35 -12.57 1.23
C LYS A 78 -2.91 -12.11 1.44
N ARG A 79 -2.57 -11.72 2.67
CA ARG A 79 -1.18 -11.53 3.10
C ARG A 79 -0.36 -12.76 2.75
N GLY A 80 0.81 -12.56 2.15
CA GLY A 80 1.71 -13.65 1.74
C GLY A 80 1.28 -14.36 0.45
N GLN A 81 0.21 -13.93 -0.22
CA GLN A 81 -0.13 -14.44 -1.54
C GLN A 81 0.83 -13.91 -2.60
N ILE A 82 1.29 -14.77 -3.51
CA ILE A 82 2.09 -14.37 -4.67
C ILE A 82 1.20 -13.55 -5.63
N ILE A 83 1.67 -12.35 -5.96
CA ILE A 83 0.97 -11.42 -6.85
C ILE A 83 1.72 -11.17 -8.15
N GLY A 84 2.99 -11.56 -8.21
CA GLY A 84 3.82 -11.40 -9.39
C GLY A 84 5.25 -11.84 -9.15
N ARG A 85 6.12 -11.49 -10.09
CA ARG A 85 7.54 -11.84 -10.05
C ARG A 85 8.38 -10.63 -10.42
N VAL A 86 9.52 -10.47 -9.74
CA VAL A 86 10.49 -9.39 -9.97
C VAL A 86 10.95 -9.38 -11.43
N GLY A 87 11.12 -8.19 -11.98
CA GLY A 87 11.64 -7.98 -13.33
C GLY A 87 12.44 -6.70 -13.43
N SER A 88 12.48 -6.15 -14.63
CA SER A 88 13.11 -4.86 -14.93
C SER A 88 12.33 -4.12 -16.03
N THR A 89 11.00 -4.26 -16.04
CA THR A 89 10.15 -3.60 -17.05
C THR A 89 9.97 -2.11 -16.76
N GLY A 90 9.66 -1.31 -17.78
CA GLY A 90 9.54 0.13 -17.64
C GLY A 90 10.90 0.79 -17.44
N ARG A 91 10.94 1.85 -16.64
CA ARG A 91 12.13 2.65 -16.41
C ARG A 91 12.95 2.07 -15.24
N SER A 92 13.74 1.06 -15.53
CA SER A 92 14.56 0.32 -14.56
C SER A 92 15.97 0.09 -15.11
N THR A 93 17.00 0.22 -14.26
CA THR A 93 18.40 -0.03 -14.64
C THR A 93 18.82 -1.50 -14.44
N GLY A 94 18.00 -2.31 -13.78
CA GLY A 94 18.30 -3.72 -13.52
C GLY A 94 17.22 -4.39 -12.68
N ALA A 95 17.31 -5.70 -12.48
CA ALA A 95 16.24 -6.44 -11.80
C ALA A 95 16.06 -6.00 -10.32
N HIS A 96 14.87 -5.49 -10.01
CA HIS A 96 14.47 -5.09 -8.66
C HIS A 96 12.95 -4.95 -8.53
N LEU A 97 12.46 -4.92 -7.29
CA LEU A 97 11.10 -4.52 -6.96
C LEU A 97 11.11 -3.07 -6.52
N HIS A 98 10.35 -2.21 -7.20
CA HIS A 98 10.01 -0.89 -6.66
C HIS A 98 8.72 -1.01 -5.84
N PHE A 99 8.83 -0.81 -4.54
CA PHE A 99 7.73 -0.90 -3.59
C PHE A 99 7.29 0.49 -3.12
N GLY A 100 6.08 0.89 -3.49
CA GLY A 100 5.46 2.14 -3.05
C GLY A 100 4.40 1.90 -1.98
N LEU A 101 4.24 2.87 -1.08
CA LEU A 101 3.19 2.89 -0.10
C LEU A 101 2.49 4.24 -0.13
N MET A 102 1.17 4.23 -0.20
CA MET A 102 0.36 5.44 -0.25
C MET A 102 -0.66 5.45 0.90
N ASN A 103 -0.86 6.63 1.49
CA ASN A 103 -1.97 6.93 2.39
C ASN A 103 -2.64 8.22 1.89
N ASN A 104 -3.97 8.24 1.78
CA ASN A 104 -4.74 9.38 1.26
C ASN A 104 -4.15 9.97 -0.04
N ASN A 105 -3.86 9.10 -1.02
CA ASN A 105 -3.27 9.43 -2.32
C ASN A 105 -1.87 10.09 -2.28
N ARG A 106 -1.18 10.08 -1.13
CA ARG A 106 0.19 10.57 -0.99
C ARG A 106 1.15 9.42 -0.71
N TYR A 107 2.27 9.41 -1.43
CA TYR A 107 3.35 8.47 -1.16
C TYR A 107 4.02 8.79 0.17
N ILE A 108 4.24 7.76 0.98
CA ILE A 108 4.89 7.84 2.28
C ILE A 108 6.05 6.87 2.33
N ASN A 109 7.07 7.19 3.13
CA ASN A 109 8.24 6.33 3.28
C ASN A 109 7.84 5.01 3.96
N PRO A 110 7.90 3.85 3.27
CA PRO A 110 7.53 2.58 3.86
C PRO A 110 8.37 2.20 5.08
N ASN A 111 9.63 2.64 5.14
CA ASN A 111 10.55 2.30 6.22
C ASN A 111 10.30 3.11 7.51
N GLN A 112 9.52 4.20 7.42
CA GLN A 112 9.14 5.01 8.59
C GLN A 112 7.79 4.58 9.18
N LEU A 113 7.03 3.77 8.46
CA LEU A 113 5.89 3.10 9.09
C LEU A 113 6.39 1.93 9.92
N ARG A 114 6.33 2.10 11.24
CA ARG A 114 6.00 0.96 12.09
C ARG A 114 4.63 0.51 11.61
N MET A 115 4.59 -0.61 10.87
CA MET A 115 3.34 -1.36 10.74
C MET A 115 3.01 -1.80 12.17
N VAL A 116 2.26 -0.96 12.86
CA VAL A 116 1.69 -1.29 14.15
C VAL A 116 0.69 -2.39 13.82
N GLY A 117 1.14 -3.65 13.82
CA GLY A 117 0.24 -4.74 14.13
C GLY A 117 -0.35 -4.34 15.46
N ALA A 118 -1.60 -3.88 15.43
CA ALA A 118 -2.24 -3.05 16.45
C ALA A 118 -1.50 -3.13 17.79
N GLU A 119 -0.78 -2.07 18.17
CA GLU A 119 -0.18 -1.99 19.50
C GLU A 119 -1.34 -2.28 20.42
N ARG A 120 -1.20 -3.30 21.28
CA ARG A 120 -2.25 -3.61 22.25
C ARG A 120 -2.43 -2.32 23.04
N LEU A 121 -3.59 -1.71 22.88
CA LEU A 121 -3.95 -0.53 23.65
C LEU A 121 -3.76 -0.91 25.11
N ASN A 122 -3.05 -0.07 25.85
CA ASN A 122 -2.96 -0.25 27.29
C ASN A 122 -4.36 -0.06 27.93
N LYS A 123 -4.50 -0.32 29.24
CA LYS A 123 -5.81 -0.29 29.90
C LYS A 123 -6.52 1.06 29.73
N ASP A 124 -5.78 2.16 29.83
CA ASP A 124 -6.34 3.50 29.75
C ASP A 124 -6.78 3.83 28.31
N GLN A 125 -5.94 3.49 27.33
CA GLN A 125 -6.27 3.63 25.91
C GLN A 125 -7.45 2.75 25.48
N MET A 126 -7.59 1.55 26.06
CA MET A 126 -8.75 0.68 25.83
C MET A 126 -10.03 1.28 26.42
N ALA A 127 -9.97 1.86 27.62
CA ALA A 127 -11.11 2.50 28.25
C ALA A 127 -11.60 3.71 27.41
N GLU A 128 -10.66 4.57 27.00
CA GLU A 128 -10.91 5.69 26.09
C GLU A 128 -11.54 5.21 24.77
N PHE A 129 -10.98 4.15 24.18
CA PHE A 129 -11.48 3.58 22.92
C PHE A 129 -12.92 3.06 23.05
N GLU A 130 -13.28 2.36 24.12
CA GLU A 130 -14.65 1.87 24.33
C GLU A 130 -15.64 3.01 24.55
N ILE A 131 -15.24 4.09 25.23
CA ILE A 131 -16.06 5.31 25.37
C ILE A 131 -16.31 5.94 24.00
N GLN A 132 -15.26 6.13 23.18
CA GLN A 132 -15.39 6.72 21.84
C GLN A 132 -16.26 5.87 20.92
N LYS A 133 -16.08 4.54 20.95
CA LYS A 133 -16.88 3.58 20.19
C LYS A 133 -18.36 3.64 20.57
N GLN A 134 -18.67 3.77 21.86
CA GLN A 134 -20.05 3.91 22.33
C GLN A 134 -20.66 5.23 21.85
N LYS A 135 -19.93 6.34 21.99
CA LYS A 135 -20.37 7.66 21.50
C LYS A 135 -20.66 7.67 20.00
N ILE A 136 -19.81 7.04 19.20
CA ILE A 136 -20.00 6.91 17.75
C ILE A 136 -21.25 6.06 17.44
N ARG A 137 -21.48 4.97 18.18
CA ARG A 137 -22.70 4.14 18.00
C ARG A 137 -23.97 4.90 18.32
N ASP A 138 -23.97 5.68 19.39
CA ASP A 138 -25.13 6.46 19.81
C ASP A 138 -25.42 7.59 18.81
N MET A 139 -24.37 8.26 18.32
CA MET A 139 -24.47 9.23 17.23
C MET A 139 -25.03 8.60 15.94
N MET A 140 -24.55 7.41 15.55
CA MET A 140 -25.05 6.69 14.38
C MET A 140 -26.52 6.29 14.54
N ARG A 141 -26.95 5.86 15.72
CA ARG A 141 -28.36 5.55 16.01
C ARG A 141 -29.26 6.78 15.88
N GLN A 142 -28.83 7.93 16.39
CA GLN A 142 -29.56 9.19 16.26
C GLN A 142 -29.63 9.66 14.81
N TYR A 143 -28.56 9.47 14.03
CA TYR A 143 -28.51 9.87 12.62
C TYR A 143 -29.38 8.98 11.72
N LEU A 144 -29.49 7.68 12.02
CA LEU A 144 -30.31 6.74 11.25
C LEU A 144 -31.79 6.73 11.66
N ASN A 145 -32.12 7.23 12.86
CA ASN A 145 -33.49 7.44 13.34
C ASN A 145 -33.70 8.91 13.72
N PRO A 146 -33.71 9.85 12.75
CA PRO A 146 -34.04 11.23 13.08
C PRO A 146 -35.48 11.26 13.61
N ALA A 147 -35.67 11.84 14.80
CA ALA A 147 -37.01 12.10 15.31
C ALA A 147 -37.74 12.96 14.29
N VAL A 148 -38.87 12.46 13.77
CA VAL A 148 -39.77 13.27 12.95
C VAL A 148 -40.35 14.33 13.88
N PRO A 149 -40.12 15.63 13.65
CA PRO A 149 -40.77 16.66 14.46
C PRO A 149 -42.28 16.59 14.25
N ALA A 150 -43.02 16.69 15.36
CA ALA A 150 -44.48 16.74 15.39
C ALA A 150 -45.03 18.02 14.74
#